data_AF-A0A2V5ZMI8-F1
#
_entry.id   AF-A0A2V5ZMI8-F1
#
_cell.length_a   1.000
_cell.length_b   1.000
_cell.length_c   1.000
_cell.angle_alpha   90.00
_cell.angle_beta   90.00
_cell.angle_gamma   90.00
#
_symmetry.space_group_name_H-M   'P 1'
#
loop_
_entity.id
_entity.type
_entity.pdbx_description
1 polymer ?
#
loop_
_entity_poly.entity_id
_entity_poly.type
_entity_poly.pdbx_seq_one_letter_code
_entity_poly.pdbx_strand_id
1 'polypeptide(L)'
;WFDKVGGNLDGVMAKQIDAPYASGARTAMVKVKQIRSADCVAGGFRYATNSRLLGSLLLGLYDDDGLLHHVGFTSAFKVNQRRELTKKFEALKKKPGFTGNAPGSPSRWSTERSSEWEPVDPKIVVEVTYDHFTGGRFRHGTKILRYRPDKAPRQCTLDQVEHREGKSLALL
;
A
#
# COMPACT_ATOMS: atom_id res chain seq x y z
N TRP A 1 4.51 24.66 4.18
CA TRP A 1 3.04 24.70 4.35
C TRP A 1 2.52 23.33 4.77
N PHE A 2 2.73 22.27 4.00
CA PHE A 2 2.34 20.90 4.38
C PHE A 2 2.82 20.49 5.79
N ASP A 3 4.07 20.81 6.14
CA ASP A 3 4.62 20.54 7.48
C ASP A 3 3.87 21.25 8.62
N LYS A 4 3.17 22.36 8.34
CA LYS A 4 2.40 23.15 9.32
C LYS A 4 0.94 22.70 9.44
N VAL A 5 0.32 22.25 8.35
CA VAL A 5 -1.11 21.86 8.32
C VAL A 5 -1.33 20.42 8.81
N GLY A 6 -0.26 19.61 8.79
CA GLY A 6 -0.27 18.24 9.28
C GLY A 6 -1.08 17.29 8.40
N GLY A 7 -1.37 16.09 8.92
CA GLY A 7 -1.81 14.95 8.11
C GLY A 7 -3.29 14.90 7.71
N ASN A 8 -4.08 15.93 8.00
CA ASN A 8 -5.55 15.87 7.88
C ASN A 8 -6.09 16.30 6.51
N LEU A 9 -5.21 16.71 5.58
CA LEU A 9 -5.56 17.05 4.20
C LEU A 9 -4.83 16.11 3.23
N ASP A 10 -5.52 15.69 2.17
CA ASP A 10 -4.93 14.88 1.07
C ASP A 10 -3.92 15.69 0.23
N GLY A 11 -4.08 17.01 0.17
CA GLY A 11 -3.30 17.88 -0.70
C GLY A 11 -3.84 19.30 -0.83
N VAL A 12 -3.32 20.01 -1.82
CA VAL A 12 -3.76 21.35 -2.23
C VAL A 12 -4.21 21.30 -3.69
N MET A 13 -5.26 22.05 -4.02
CA MET A 13 -5.63 22.33 -5.40
C MET A 13 -5.04 23.69 -5.81
N ALA A 14 -4.06 23.68 -6.71
CA ALA A 14 -3.55 24.90 -7.33
C ALA A 14 -4.39 25.20 -8.58
N LYS A 15 -4.90 26.42 -8.72
CA LYS A 15 -5.72 26.88 -9.85
C LYS A 15 -5.06 28.09 -10.49
N GLN A 16 -5.06 28.18 -11.83
CA GLN A 16 -4.66 29.40 -12.52
C GLN A 16 -5.70 30.49 -12.26
N ILE A 17 -5.23 31.69 -11.87
CA ILE A 17 -6.10 32.80 -11.46
C ILE A 17 -6.91 33.33 -12.65
N ASP A 18 -6.27 33.44 -13.82
CA ASP A 18 -6.87 34.08 -15.00
C ASP A 18 -7.60 33.10 -15.94
N ALA A 19 -7.71 31.82 -15.55
CA ALA A 19 -8.36 30.81 -16.36
C ALA A 19 -9.87 30.74 -16.07
N PRO A 20 -10.75 30.80 -17.09
CA PRO A 20 -12.18 30.62 -16.89
C PRO A 20 -12.51 29.18 -16.50
N TYR A 21 -13.69 28.97 -15.89
CA TYR A 21 -14.20 27.63 -15.63
C TYR A 21 -14.52 26.92 -16.94
N ALA A 22 -13.84 25.79 -17.21
CA ALA A 22 -14.02 25.01 -18.42
C ALA A 22 -14.53 23.60 -18.08
N SER A 23 -15.85 23.40 -18.16
CA SER A 23 -16.48 22.11 -17.89
C SER A 23 -15.92 21.00 -18.80
N GLY A 24 -15.60 19.85 -18.24
CA GLY A 24 -14.99 18.73 -18.97
C GLY A 24 -13.48 18.86 -19.22
N ALA A 25 -12.89 20.06 -19.08
CA ALA A 25 -11.46 20.27 -19.21
C ALA A 25 -10.76 20.27 -17.83
N ARG A 26 -9.54 19.71 -17.78
CA ARG A 26 -8.72 19.61 -16.55
C ARG A 26 -7.35 20.25 -16.74
N THR A 27 -7.30 21.41 -17.37
CA THR A 27 -6.05 22.09 -17.76
C THR A 27 -5.66 23.25 -16.85
N ALA A 28 -6.63 23.91 -16.21
CA ALA A 28 -6.41 25.10 -15.37
C ALA A 28 -6.15 24.80 -13.89
N MET A 29 -6.08 23.52 -13.50
CA MET A 29 -5.86 23.12 -12.10
C MET A 29 -4.92 21.92 -11.98
N VAL A 30 -4.14 21.92 -10.90
CA VAL A 30 -3.23 20.84 -10.54
C VAL A 30 -3.55 20.39 -9.12
N LYS A 31 -3.64 19.07 -8.93
CA LYS A 31 -3.73 18.46 -7.61
C LYS A 31 -2.33 18.16 -7.09
N VAL A 32 -1.94 18.83 -6.02
CA VAL A 32 -0.65 18.61 -5.34
C VAL A 32 -0.92 17.79 -4.10
N LYS A 33 -0.57 16.50 -4.13
CA LYS A 33 -0.74 15.59 -2.99
C LYS A 33 0.55 15.45 -2.21
N GLN A 34 0.43 15.33 -0.89
CA GLN A 34 1.54 14.83 -0.07
C GLN A 34 1.52 13.30 -0.10
N ILE A 35 2.43 12.71 -0.87
CA ILE A 35 2.53 11.26 -0.99
C ILE A 35 3.28 10.72 0.25
N ARG A 36 2.67 9.74 0.93
CA ARG A 36 3.30 9.02 2.05
C ARG A 36 3.85 7.69 1.56
N SER A 37 4.83 7.16 2.29
CA SER A 37 5.40 5.85 2.01
C SER A 37 5.63 5.05 3.29
N ALA A 38 5.59 3.73 3.17
CA ALA A 38 5.89 2.81 4.26
C ALA A 38 6.67 1.62 3.72
N ASP A 39 7.60 1.11 4.51
CA ASP A 39 8.28 -0.14 4.23
C ASP A 39 7.43 -1.31 4.72
N CYS A 40 7.04 -2.18 3.81
CA CYS A 40 6.13 -3.30 4.04
C CYS A 40 6.80 -4.63 3.70
N VAL A 41 6.42 -5.67 4.43
CA VAL A 41 6.87 -7.04 4.16
C VAL A 41 5.89 -7.72 3.21
N ALA A 42 6.39 -8.43 2.20
CA ALA A 42 5.54 -9.32 1.40
C ALA A 42 5.28 -10.61 2.18
N GLY A 43 4.05 -10.77 2.70
CA GLY A 43 3.61 -11.99 3.41
C GLY A 43 2.85 -12.97 2.53
N GLY A 44 2.48 -12.56 1.31
CA GLY A 44 1.85 -13.45 0.34
C GLY A 44 1.70 -12.80 -1.03
N PHE A 45 1.14 -13.54 -1.98
CA PHE A 45 0.76 -13.00 -3.30
C PHE A 45 -0.52 -13.63 -3.82
N ARG A 46 -1.11 -13.02 -4.85
CA ARG A 46 -2.21 -13.59 -5.63
C ARG A 46 -1.81 -13.71 -7.08
N TYR A 47 -2.32 -14.74 -7.74
CA TYR A 47 -2.26 -14.85 -9.19
C TYR A 47 -3.20 -13.84 -9.86
N ALA A 48 -2.85 -13.42 -11.08
CA ALA A 48 -3.72 -12.62 -11.92
C ALA A 48 -4.90 -13.47 -12.42
N THR A 49 -6.02 -12.83 -12.74
CA THR A 49 -7.19 -13.54 -13.30
C THR A 49 -6.79 -14.32 -14.55
N ASN A 50 -7.17 -15.60 -14.62
CA ASN A 50 -6.91 -16.49 -15.76
C ASN A 50 -5.43 -16.60 -16.15
N SER A 51 -4.51 -16.37 -15.21
CA SER A 51 -3.08 -16.44 -15.47
C SER A 51 -2.32 -16.92 -14.24
N ARG A 52 -1.34 -17.80 -14.42
CA ARG A 52 -0.39 -18.19 -13.36
C ARG A 52 0.70 -17.14 -13.12
N LEU A 53 0.52 -15.92 -13.62
CA LEU A 53 1.42 -14.81 -13.34
C LEU A 53 1.00 -14.08 -12.06
N LEU A 54 1.98 -13.51 -11.38
CA LEU A 54 1.77 -12.66 -10.22
C LEU A 54 0.84 -11.49 -10.57
N GLY A 55 -0.29 -11.41 -9.86
CA GLY A 55 -1.29 -10.35 -10.00
C GLY A 55 -1.15 -9.28 -8.93
N SER A 56 -0.93 -9.67 -7.67
CA SER A 56 -0.70 -8.73 -6.57
C SER A 56 0.21 -9.31 -5.50
N LEU A 57 1.07 -8.48 -4.89
CA LEU A 57 1.74 -8.79 -3.63
C LEU A 57 0.88 -8.32 -2.46
N LEU A 58 0.76 -9.18 -1.45
CA LEU A 58 0.07 -8.90 -0.19
C LEU A 58 1.08 -8.38 0.82
N LEU A 59 0.78 -7.22 1.39
CA LEU A 59 1.67 -6.42 2.21
C LEU A 59 1.31 -6.59 3.67
N GLY A 60 2.33 -6.63 4.52
CA GLY A 60 2.18 -6.67 5.96
C GLY A 60 3.10 -5.71 6.71
N LEU A 61 2.65 -5.36 7.91
CA LEU A 61 3.40 -4.62 8.91
C LEU A 61 3.32 -5.38 10.25
N TYR A 62 4.42 -5.35 10.99
CA TYR A 62 4.51 -5.93 12.32
C TYR A 62 3.87 -5.01 13.37
N ASP A 63 3.15 -5.58 14.32
CA ASP A 63 2.75 -4.91 15.55
C ASP A 63 3.82 -5.08 16.65
N ASP A 64 3.53 -4.53 17.84
CA ASP A 64 4.41 -4.60 19.02
C ASP A 64 4.58 -6.03 19.56
N ASP A 65 3.58 -6.90 19.34
CA ASP A 65 3.63 -8.32 19.71
C ASP A 65 4.45 -9.16 18.69
N GLY A 66 4.94 -8.54 17.61
CA GLY A 66 5.72 -9.18 16.56
C GLY A 66 4.90 -10.05 15.61
N LEU A 67 3.58 -9.84 15.56
CA LEU A 67 2.67 -10.45 14.61
C LEU A 67 2.63 -9.65 13.30
N LEU A 68 2.69 -10.36 12.17
CA LEU A 68 2.62 -9.74 10.84
C LEU A 68 1.16 -9.63 10.40
N HIS A 69 0.62 -8.41 10.39
CA HIS A 69 -0.74 -8.11 9.95
C HIS A 69 -0.78 -7.78 8.47
N HIS A 70 -1.73 -8.37 7.74
CA HIS A 70 -2.02 -7.99 6.37
C HIS A 70 -2.69 -6.61 6.33
N VAL A 71 -1.98 -5.65 5.73
CA VAL A 71 -2.39 -4.24 5.68
C VAL A 71 -2.87 -3.80 4.29
N GLY A 72 -2.68 -4.60 3.25
CA GLY A 72 -3.11 -4.23 1.90
C GLY A 72 -2.34 -4.96 0.82
N PHE A 73 -2.39 -4.45 -0.40
CA PHE A 73 -1.73 -5.08 -1.54
C PHE A 73 -1.23 -4.06 -2.56
N THR A 74 -0.33 -4.51 -3.44
CA THR A 74 0.15 -3.80 -4.63
C THR A 74 0.07 -4.68 -5.86
N SER A 75 -0.36 -4.15 -7.00
CA SER A 75 -0.62 -4.90 -8.25
C SER A 75 -0.02 -4.26 -9.51
N ALA A 76 0.65 -3.11 -9.37
CA ALA A 76 1.16 -2.31 -10.49
C ALA A 76 2.55 -2.79 -10.97
N PHE A 77 2.63 -4.03 -11.45
CA PHE A 77 3.86 -4.60 -12.02
C PHE A 77 3.94 -4.39 -13.53
N LYS A 78 5.12 -3.99 -14.03
CA LYS A 78 5.41 -3.96 -15.47
C LYS A 78 5.28 -5.37 -16.05
N VAL A 79 4.75 -5.48 -17.27
CA VAL A 79 4.42 -6.77 -17.92
C VAL A 79 5.64 -7.69 -17.99
N ASN A 80 6.79 -7.15 -18.38
CA ASN A 80 8.05 -7.90 -18.49
C ASN A 80 8.53 -8.47 -17.15
N GLN A 81 8.32 -7.76 -16.04
CA GLN A 81 8.76 -8.19 -14.70
C GLN A 81 7.87 -9.29 -14.10
N ARG A 82 6.63 -9.44 -14.57
CA ARG A 82 5.67 -10.38 -13.94
C ARG A 82 6.18 -11.82 -13.93
N ARG A 83 6.84 -12.29 -15.00
CA ARG A 83 7.35 -13.67 -15.08
C ARG A 83 8.46 -13.93 -14.06
N GLU A 84 9.40 -13.00 -13.94
CA GLU A 84 10.52 -13.11 -13.00
C GLU A 84 10.02 -13.04 -11.55
N LEU A 85 9.13 -12.10 -11.26
CA LEU A 85 8.52 -11.98 -9.94
C LEU A 85 7.70 -13.23 -9.57
N THR A 86 6.98 -13.81 -10.53
CA THR A 86 6.24 -15.06 -10.31
C THR A 86 7.19 -16.16 -9.85
N LYS A 87 8.25 -16.44 -10.61
CA LYS A 87 9.26 -17.45 -10.24
C LYS A 87 9.86 -17.18 -8.85
N LYS A 88 10.22 -15.92 -8.59
CA LYS A 88 10.81 -15.50 -7.30
C LYS A 88 9.87 -15.77 -6.13
N PHE A 89 8.60 -15.37 -6.23
CA PHE A 89 7.65 -15.52 -5.12
C PHE A 89 7.10 -16.94 -5.00
N GLU A 90 7.03 -17.70 -6.08
CA GLU A 90 6.72 -19.14 -6.03
C GLU A 90 7.79 -19.92 -5.25
N ALA A 91 9.07 -19.61 -5.46
CA ALA A 91 10.16 -20.22 -4.71
C ALA A 91 10.16 -19.85 -3.21
N LEU A 92 9.45 -18.78 -2.83
CA LEU A 92 9.33 -18.32 -1.45
C LEU A 92 8.04 -18.83 -0.77
N LYS A 93 7.21 -19.62 -1.44
CA LYS A 93 5.95 -20.13 -0.86
C LYS A 93 6.21 -20.87 0.45
N LYS A 94 5.63 -20.36 1.54
CA LYS A 94 5.77 -20.92 2.88
C LYS A 94 4.67 -20.40 3.79
N LYS A 95 3.95 -21.31 4.44
CA LYS A 95 2.98 -20.98 5.50
C LYS A 95 3.70 -20.48 6.77
N PRO A 96 3.07 -19.60 7.58
CA PRO A 96 1.71 -19.06 7.40
C PRO A 96 1.64 -17.80 6.53
N GLY A 97 2.78 -17.16 6.21
CA GLY A 97 2.84 -15.90 5.48
C GLY A 97 2.50 -14.68 6.35
N PHE A 98 1.32 -14.69 6.98
CA PHE A 98 0.88 -13.70 7.97
C PHE A 98 0.61 -14.41 9.30
N THR A 99 1.00 -13.79 10.42
CA THR A 99 0.85 -14.36 11.77
C THR A 99 -0.16 -13.61 12.63
N GLY A 100 -0.52 -12.38 12.25
CA GLY A 100 -1.64 -11.64 12.83
C GLY A 100 -2.88 -11.72 11.93
N ASN A 101 -3.40 -10.56 11.53
CA ASN A 101 -4.53 -10.49 10.61
C ASN A 101 -4.16 -11.05 9.23
N ALA A 102 -4.90 -12.04 8.74
CA ALA A 102 -4.67 -12.63 7.43
C ALA A 102 -5.50 -11.97 6.31
N PRO A 103 -5.08 -12.09 5.03
CA PRO A 103 -5.92 -11.78 3.89
C PRO A 103 -7.17 -12.67 3.85
N GLY A 104 -8.29 -12.12 3.34
CA GLY A 104 -9.52 -12.90 3.10
C GLY A 104 -10.53 -12.93 4.25
N SER A 105 -10.33 -12.17 5.34
CA SER A 105 -11.37 -12.03 6.37
C SER A 105 -12.71 -11.57 5.77
N PRO A 106 -13.85 -12.15 6.20
CA PRO A 106 -15.17 -11.80 5.67
C PRO A 106 -15.46 -10.30 5.77
N SER A 107 -15.95 -9.69 4.70
CA SER A 107 -16.44 -8.31 4.69
C SER A 107 -17.45 -8.10 3.56
N ARG A 108 -18.24 -7.02 3.63
CA ARG A 108 -19.23 -6.65 2.59
C ARG A 108 -18.65 -6.49 1.18
N TRP A 109 -17.33 -6.30 1.06
CA TRP A 109 -16.62 -6.15 -0.20
C TRP A 109 -15.70 -7.34 -0.50
N SER A 110 -15.78 -8.42 0.28
CA SER A 110 -15.03 -9.64 0.00
C SER A 110 -15.62 -10.33 -1.21
N THR A 111 -14.78 -10.56 -2.21
CA THR A 111 -15.07 -11.46 -3.34
C THR A 111 -14.47 -12.84 -3.08
N GLU A 112 -14.86 -13.86 -3.85
CA GLU A 112 -14.26 -15.21 -3.77
C GLU A 112 -12.72 -15.17 -3.85
N ARG A 113 -12.19 -14.30 -4.71
CA ARG A 113 -10.76 -14.06 -4.88
C ARG A 113 -10.04 -13.45 -3.69
N SER A 114 -10.78 -12.94 -2.70
CA SER A 114 -10.18 -12.34 -1.51
C SER A 114 -9.48 -13.39 -0.65
N SER A 115 -9.94 -14.64 -0.71
CA SER A 115 -9.40 -15.79 0.00
C SER A 115 -8.36 -16.58 -0.80
N GLU A 116 -8.28 -16.37 -2.12
CA GLU A 116 -7.32 -17.04 -3.00
C GLU A 116 -5.98 -16.30 -2.99
N TRP A 117 -5.06 -16.76 -2.13
CA TRP A 117 -3.70 -16.25 -2.07
C TRP A 117 -2.71 -17.32 -1.65
N GLU A 118 -1.44 -17.09 -1.96
CA GLU A 118 -0.32 -17.98 -1.68
C GLU A 118 0.57 -17.34 -0.62
N PRO A 119 0.76 -17.98 0.54
CA PRO A 119 1.63 -17.46 1.60
C PRO A 119 3.09 -17.61 1.22
N VAL A 120 3.91 -16.62 1.59
CA VAL A 120 5.35 -16.66 1.35
C VAL A 120 6.13 -16.39 2.63
N ASP A 121 7.36 -16.88 2.67
CA ASP A 121 8.31 -16.59 3.75
C ASP A 121 8.54 -15.06 3.84
N PRO A 122 8.21 -14.40 4.96
CA PRO A 122 8.18 -12.94 5.07
C PRO A 122 9.60 -12.33 5.17
N LYS A 123 10.34 -12.42 4.07
CA LYS A 123 11.74 -11.98 3.93
C LYS A 123 11.93 -10.80 2.99
N ILE A 124 10.95 -10.54 2.12
CA ILE A 124 11.05 -9.50 1.11
C ILE A 124 10.39 -8.22 1.61
N VAL A 125 11.18 -7.15 1.68
CA VAL A 125 10.69 -5.81 2.04
C VAL A 125 10.56 -4.95 0.79
N VAL A 126 9.44 -4.22 0.69
CA VAL A 126 9.14 -3.28 -0.38
C VAL A 126 8.68 -1.96 0.23
N GLU A 127 9.23 -0.85 -0.28
CA GLU A 127 8.72 0.47 0.03
C GLU A 127 7.55 0.77 -0.90
N VAL A 128 6.41 1.15 -0.34
CA VAL A 128 5.20 1.46 -1.10
C VAL A 128 4.67 2.84 -0.78
N THR A 129 4.15 3.54 -1.78
CA THR A 129 3.32 4.74 -1.54
C THR A 129 1.90 4.35 -1.21
N TYR A 130 1.29 5.13 -0.31
CA TYR A 130 -0.12 4.99 0.06
C TYR A 130 -0.75 6.36 0.28
N ASP A 131 -2.08 6.41 0.13
CA ASP A 131 -2.87 7.62 0.36
C ASP A 131 -3.24 7.76 1.84
N HIS A 132 -3.96 6.76 2.38
CA HIS A 132 -4.44 6.78 3.77
C HIS A 132 -4.27 5.40 4.41
N PHE A 133 -4.06 5.39 5.72
CA PHE A 133 -4.05 4.17 6.55
C PHE A 133 -5.10 4.31 7.65
N THR A 134 -6.10 3.44 7.66
CA THR A 134 -7.23 3.50 8.61
C THR A 134 -7.78 2.09 8.86
N GLY A 135 -8.22 1.81 10.08
CA GLY A 135 -8.74 0.47 10.43
C GLY A 135 -7.73 -0.65 10.17
N GLY A 136 -6.44 -0.38 10.40
CA GLY A 136 -5.35 -1.33 10.20
C GLY A 136 -5.02 -1.67 8.74
N ARG A 137 -5.49 -0.89 7.75
CA ARG A 137 -5.24 -1.16 6.33
C ARG A 137 -5.01 0.10 5.50
N PHE A 138 -4.26 -0.06 4.41
CA PHE A 138 -4.16 0.92 3.34
C PHE A 138 -5.51 1.09 2.63
N ARG A 139 -5.87 2.34 2.37
CA ARG A 139 -7.00 2.70 1.51
C ARG A 139 -6.49 3.03 0.11
N HIS A 140 -7.25 2.58 -0.89
CA HIS A 140 -6.89 2.60 -2.30
C HIS A 140 -5.65 1.73 -2.61
N GLY A 141 -5.28 1.66 -3.89
CA GLY A 141 -4.14 0.84 -4.32
C GLY A 141 -2.82 1.46 -3.88
N THR A 142 -1.90 0.63 -3.41
CA THR A 142 -0.52 1.04 -3.15
C THR A 142 0.35 0.87 -4.41
N LYS A 143 1.47 1.58 -4.48
CA LYS A 143 2.42 1.47 -5.59
C LYS A 143 3.82 1.23 -5.02
N ILE A 144 4.53 0.26 -5.59
CA ILE A 144 5.92 0.01 -5.19
C ILE A 144 6.78 1.20 -5.67
N LEU A 145 7.56 1.76 -4.75
CA LEU A 145 8.65 2.68 -5.07
C LEU A 145 9.92 1.90 -5.37
N ARG A 146 10.31 1.00 -4.46
CA ARG A 146 11.53 0.20 -4.56
C ARG A 146 11.51 -1.02 -3.64
N TYR A 147 12.36 -1.99 -3.93
CA TYR A 147 12.68 -3.09 -3.01
C TYR A 147 13.72 -2.61 -1.98
N ARG A 148 13.64 -3.12 -0.76
CA ARG A 148 14.50 -2.73 0.37
C ARG A 148 15.30 -3.92 0.91
N PRO A 149 16.29 -4.44 0.16
CA PRO A 149 17.13 -5.54 0.64
C PRO A 149 17.99 -5.13 1.84
N ASP A 150 18.13 -3.83 2.08
CA ASP A 150 18.84 -3.21 3.20
C ASP A 150 18.06 -3.25 4.52
N LYS A 151 16.76 -3.55 4.50
CA LYS A 151 15.92 -3.60 5.71
C LYS A 151 15.58 -5.02 6.12
N ALA A 152 15.67 -5.27 7.42
CA ALA A 152 15.15 -6.49 8.01
C ALA A 152 13.60 -6.42 8.08
N PRO A 153 12.88 -7.53 7.80
CA PRO A 153 11.41 -7.55 7.86
C PRO A 153 10.83 -7.03 9.18
N ARG A 154 11.46 -7.37 10.31
CA ARG A 154 11.01 -6.93 11.65
C ARG A 154 11.08 -5.41 11.89
N GLN A 155 11.78 -4.66 11.03
CA GLN A 155 11.80 -3.19 11.10
C GLN A 155 10.58 -2.55 10.42
N CYS A 156 9.73 -3.33 9.76
CA CYS A 156 8.55 -2.85 9.06
C CYS A 156 7.36 -2.86 10.01
N THR A 157 7.29 -1.88 10.93
CA THR A 157 6.26 -1.82 11.99
C THR A 157 5.08 -0.92 11.62
N LEU A 158 3.96 -1.09 12.34
CA LEU A 158 2.76 -0.27 12.22
C LEU A 158 3.00 1.20 12.60
N ASP A 159 3.98 1.52 13.43
CA ASP A 159 4.33 2.90 13.83
C ASP A 159 4.64 3.82 12.63
N GLN A 160 5.11 3.24 11.52
CA GLN A 160 5.37 3.97 10.28
C GLN A 160 4.10 4.63 9.70
N VAL A 161 2.94 4.02 9.97
CA VAL A 161 1.65 4.39 9.39
C VAL A 161 0.64 4.89 10.42
N GLU A 162 0.93 4.72 11.71
CA GLU A 162 0.15 5.34 12.79
C GLU A 162 0.18 6.86 12.70
N HIS A 163 -0.99 7.46 12.95
CA HIS A 163 -1.26 8.84 12.64
C HIS A 163 -0.40 9.80 13.47
N ARG A 164 0.49 10.54 12.79
CA ARG A 164 0.80 11.92 13.17
C ARG A 164 -0.45 12.76 12.90
N GLU A 165 -1.39 12.79 13.85
CA GLU A 165 -2.51 13.72 13.76
C GLU A 165 -1.97 15.15 13.64
N GLY A 166 -2.34 15.82 12.56
CA GLY A 166 -2.06 17.23 12.40
C GLY A 166 -2.99 18.06 13.27
N LYS A 167 -2.49 19.13 13.89
CA LYS A 167 -3.32 20.14 14.56
C LYS A 167 -4.05 21.00 13.53
N SER A 168 -4.89 20.42 12.67
CA SER A 168 -5.60 21.18 11.63
C SER A 168 -6.57 22.22 12.20
N LEU A 169 -6.99 22.06 13.46
CA LEU A 169 -7.77 23.03 14.22
C LEU A 169 -7.00 24.29 14.62
N ALA A 170 -5.67 24.32 14.52
CA ALA A 170 -4.87 25.50 14.91
C ALA A 170 -4.76 26.56 13.80
N LEU A 171 -5.37 26.33 12.63
CA LEU A 171 -5.38 27.23 11.48
C LEU A 171 -6.73 27.96 11.27
N LEU A 172 -7.71 27.69 12.14
CA LEU A 172 -8.96 28.43 12.25
C LEU A 172 -8.91 29.28 13.53
#